data_AF-A0A813INV6-F1
#
_entry.id   AF-A0A813INV6-F1
#
_cell.length_a   1.000
_cell.length_b   1.000
_cell.length_c   1.000
_cell.angle_alpha   90.00
_cell.angle_beta   90.00
_cell.angle_gamma   90.00
#
_symmetry.space_group_name_H-M   'P 1'
#
loop_
_entity.id
_entity.type
_entity.pdbx_description
1 polymer ?
#
loop_
_entity_poly.entity_id
_entity_poly.type
_entity_poly.pdbx_seq_one_letter_code
_entity_poly.pdbx_strand_id
1 'polypeptide(L)'
;MPPAKKPFTDASWDPQTRTFRGVIDWAPGPKFDGQSRWEYEIVFAEDFFGIIGGSVTCDGTDRTEFEPPWGERGTGLTYLRWTAPPSTIFGSVYVQGIEYQGILEGIASYHFDSEEDCYISYADAPGSWLLDDGNPPPVKKPFEQCRYHAESRTFSATVRWEPTFNRAALWEYEFTFSEDFSRITGGTFKPFGVDGSAMRAMVFGDPASQIRRLMEMHYVRKPGALMAAQDLLALLSSIDD
;
A
#
# COMPACT_ATOMS: atom_id res chain seq x y z
N MET A 1 29.09 -19.56 4.21
CA MET A 1 27.80 -18.95 3.87
C MET A 1 26.73 -19.61 4.73
N PRO A 2 25.76 -18.85 5.24
CA PRO A 2 24.60 -19.44 5.90
C PRO A 2 23.83 -20.36 4.93
N PRO A 3 23.17 -21.42 5.43
CA PRO A 3 22.30 -22.25 4.62
C PRO A 3 21.11 -21.43 4.10
N ALA A 4 20.57 -21.82 2.94
CA ALA A 4 19.39 -21.18 2.35
C ALA A 4 18.13 -21.33 3.22
N LYS A 5 18.09 -22.32 4.11
CA LYS A 5 17.01 -22.56 5.06
C LYS A 5 17.60 -23.00 6.39
N LYS A 6 17.09 -22.43 7.47
CA LYS A 6 17.41 -22.84 8.84
C LYS A 6 16.08 -22.97 9.61
N PRO A 7 15.73 -24.16 10.11
CA PRO A 7 14.46 -24.36 10.79
C PRO A 7 14.48 -23.73 12.18
N PHE A 8 13.31 -23.31 12.66
CA PHE A 8 13.10 -23.10 14.08
C PHE A 8 13.00 -24.45 14.80
N THR A 9 13.67 -24.56 15.94
CA THR A 9 13.48 -25.61 16.95
C THR A 9 12.71 -25.04 18.13
N ASP A 10 12.17 -25.91 18.99
CA ASP A 10 11.39 -25.50 20.17
C ASP A 10 10.24 -24.53 19.82
N ALA A 11 9.66 -24.73 18.65
CA ALA A 11 8.62 -23.89 18.11
C ALA A 11 7.32 -24.06 18.90
N SER A 12 6.73 -22.95 19.34
CA SER A 12 5.41 -22.92 19.98
C SER A 12 4.60 -21.74 19.49
N TRP A 13 3.28 -21.90 19.55
CA TRP A 13 2.31 -20.89 19.13
C TRP A 13 1.27 -20.70 20.23
N ASP A 14 1.10 -19.44 20.65
CA ASP A 14 0.01 -19.02 21.52
C ASP A 14 -1.03 -18.24 20.69
N PRO A 15 -2.23 -18.81 20.44
CA PRO A 15 -3.26 -18.14 19.66
C PRO A 15 -3.92 -16.97 20.39
N GLN A 16 -3.89 -16.92 21.73
CA GLN A 16 -4.54 -15.84 22.49
C GLN A 16 -3.75 -14.55 22.38
N THR A 17 -2.42 -14.65 22.44
CA THR A 17 -1.52 -13.49 22.32
C THR A 17 -0.94 -13.34 20.91
N ARG A 18 -1.31 -14.23 19.98
CA ARG A 18 -0.77 -14.34 18.62
C ARG A 18 0.76 -14.36 18.63
N THR A 19 1.33 -15.12 19.57
CA THR A 19 2.77 -15.14 19.81
C THR A 19 3.38 -16.45 19.36
N PHE A 20 4.32 -16.37 18.42
CA PHE A 20 5.21 -17.46 18.09
C PHE A 20 6.47 -17.37 18.95
N ARG A 21 6.95 -18.51 19.43
CA ARG A 21 8.29 -18.63 20.02
C ARG A 21 9.07 -19.73 19.32
N GLY A 22 10.37 -19.54 19.15
CA GLY A 22 11.23 -20.54 18.54
C GLY A 22 12.70 -20.19 18.64
N VAL A 23 13.54 -21.19 18.44
CA VAL A 23 15.00 -21.08 18.54
C VAL A 23 15.62 -21.38 17.18
N ILE A 24 16.60 -20.59 16.76
CA ILE A 24 17.51 -20.93 15.68
C ILE A 24 18.87 -21.22 16.30
N ASP A 25 19.28 -22.49 16.27
CA ASP A 25 20.60 -22.92 16.73
C ASP A 25 21.58 -23.02 15.56
N TRP A 26 22.62 -22.19 15.55
CA TRP A 26 23.67 -22.20 14.52
C TRP A 26 24.76 -23.26 14.78
N ALA A 27 24.82 -23.85 15.97
CA ALA A 27 25.74 -24.94 16.31
C ALA A 27 25.27 -26.31 15.76
N PRO A 28 26.18 -27.27 15.55
CA PRO A 28 27.64 -27.17 15.58
C PRO A 28 28.26 -26.49 14.32
N GLY A 29 27.47 -25.73 13.55
CA GLY A 29 27.92 -25.01 12.38
C GLY A 29 28.71 -23.73 12.69
N PRO A 30 29.20 -23.03 11.64
CA PRO A 30 29.79 -21.71 11.81
C PRO A 30 28.75 -20.77 12.42
N LYS A 31 29.16 -20.01 13.43
CA LYS A 31 28.34 -18.96 14.03
C LYS A 31 27.86 -17.98 12.96
N PHE A 32 26.61 -17.53 13.07
CA PHE A 32 26.08 -16.48 12.21
C PHE A 32 26.35 -15.14 12.88
N ASP A 33 27.14 -14.28 12.23
CA ASP A 33 27.54 -12.98 12.78
C ASP A 33 28.15 -13.09 14.20
N GLY A 34 28.95 -14.13 14.43
CA GLY A 34 29.56 -14.39 15.75
C GLY A 34 28.61 -14.97 16.80
N GLN A 35 27.32 -15.14 16.50
CA GLN A 35 26.30 -15.64 17.40
C GLN A 35 26.00 -17.13 17.13
N SER A 36 25.81 -17.89 18.21
CA SER A 36 25.53 -19.34 18.13
C SER A 36 24.05 -19.68 18.19
N ARG A 37 23.22 -18.83 18.78
CA ARG A 37 21.83 -19.14 19.07
C ARG A 37 20.98 -17.89 19.07
N TRP A 38 19.82 -17.95 18.41
CA TRP A 38 18.82 -16.89 18.40
C TRP A 38 17.51 -17.42 18.98
N GLU A 39 16.95 -16.70 19.93
CA GLU A 39 15.66 -17.00 20.56
C GLU A 39 14.65 -15.94 20.15
N TYR A 40 13.58 -16.37 19.51
CA TYR A 40 12.54 -15.51 18.98
C TYR A 40 11.30 -15.58 19.85
N GLU A 41 10.75 -14.40 20.13
CA GLU A 41 9.37 -14.19 20.53
C GLU A 41 8.76 -13.21 19.52
N ILE A 42 7.77 -13.63 18.75
CA ILE A 42 7.21 -12.86 17.65
C ILE A 42 5.73 -12.67 17.90
N VAL A 43 5.28 -11.42 18.07
CA VAL A 43 3.86 -11.07 18.22
C VAL A 43 3.33 -10.60 16.87
N PHE A 44 2.36 -11.34 16.33
CA PHE A 44 1.71 -10.98 15.07
C PHE A 44 0.53 -10.04 15.31
N ALA A 45 0.29 -9.18 14.32
CA ALA A 45 -0.98 -8.45 14.19
C ALA A 45 -2.16 -9.43 14.15
N GLU A 46 -3.35 -8.95 14.48
CA GLU A 46 -4.58 -9.76 14.50
C GLU A 46 -4.90 -10.42 13.17
N ASP A 47 -4.62 -9.69 12.09
CA ASP A 47 -4.77 -10.10 10.70
C ASP A 47 -3.53 -10.83 10.13
N PHE A 48 -2.51 -11.05 10.95
CA PHE A 48 -1.20 -11.57 10.55
C PHE A 48 -0.51 -10.74 9.45
N PHE A 49 -0.85 -9.45 9.32
CA PHE A 49 -0.28 -8.54 8.34
C PHE A 49 1.22 -8.33 8.54
N GLY A 50 1.65 -8.24 9.79
CA GLY A 50 3.03 -8.00 10.14
C GLY A 50 3.35 -8.44 11.56
N ILE A 51 4.62 -8.30 11.91
CA ILE A 51 5.09 -8.45 13.28
C ILE A 51 4.91 -7.09 13.96
N ILE A 52 4.20 -7.07 15.09
CA ILE A 52 3.87 -5.84 15.84
C ILE A 52 4.57 -5.76 17.19
N GLY A 53 5.35 -6.77 17.55
CA GLY A 53 6.07 -6.82 18.81
C GLY A 53 6.81 -8.12 19.04
N GLY A 54 7.37 -8.24 20.24
CA GLY A 54 8.29 -9.31 20.62
C GLY A 54 9.73 -8.94 20.32
N SER A 55 10.63 -9.92 20.32
CA SER A 55 12.06 -9.69 20.17
C SER A 55 12.80 -10.90 19.60
N VAL A 56 14.01 -10.66 19.14
CA VAL A 56 15.05 -11.69 19.02
C VAL A 56 16.12 -11.45 20.08
N THR A 57 16.50 -12.49 20.81
CA THR A 57 17.63 -12.48 21.75
C THR A 57 18.72 -13.42 21.24
N CYS A 58 19.93 -12.90 21.05
CA CYS A 58 21.07 -13.65 20.56
C CYS A 58 22.03 -14.00 21.69
N ASP A 59 22.37 -15.28 21.83
CA ASP A 59 23.25 -15.86 22.87
C ASP A 59 22.91 -15.39 24.31
N GLY A 60 21.66 -14.96 24.55
CA GLY A 60 21.17 -14.49 25.85
C GLY A 60 21.59 -13.06 26.23
N THR A 61 22.30 -12.32 25.37
CA THR A 61 22.85 -11.00 25.70
C THR A 61 22.32 -9.88 24.81
N ASP A 62 22.20 -10.13 23.51
CA ASP A 62 21.87 -9.09 22.55
C ASP A 62 20.38 -9.19 22.18
N ARG A 63 19.57 -8.22 22.62
CA ARG A 63 18.13 -8.22 22.38
C ARG A 63 17.75 -7.08 21.43
N THR A 64 17.02 -7.45 20.38
CA THR A 64 16.43 -6.49 19.43
C THR A 64 14.93 -6.69 19.39
N GLU A 65 14.17 -5.62 19.59
CA GLU A 65 12.70 -5.65 19.54
C GLU A 65 12.20 -5.66 18.09
N PHE A 66 11.03 -6.27 17.90
CA PHE A 66 10.23 -6.07 16.71
C PHE A 66 9.30 -4.88 16.91
N GLU A 67 9.11 -4.10 15.85
CA GLU A 67 8.25 -2.92 15.87
C GLU A 67 7.20 -3.02 14.74
N PRO A 68 6.00 -2.44 14.94
CA PRO A 68 5.01 -2.38 13.88
C PRO A 68 5.54 -1.50 12.73
N PRO A 69 5.47 -1.96 11.46
CA PRO A 69 6.00 -1.21 10.32
C PRO A 69 5.28 0.12 10.03
N TRP A 70 4.14 0.37 10.66
CA TRP A 70 3.38 1.62 10.57
C TRP A 70 3.52 2.52 11.82
N GLY A 71 4.39 2.15 12.77
CA GLY A 71 4.70 2.96 13.94
C GLY A 71 5.62 4.15 13.62
N GLU A 72 5.95 4.94 14.64
CA GLU A 72 7.02 5.93 14.54
C GLU A 72 8.35 5.25 14.22
N ARG A 73 9.25 5.94 13.49
CA ARG A 73 10.57 5.38 13.13
C ARG A 73 11.37 5.06 14.40
N GLY A 74 11.42 3.78 14.77
CA GLY A 74 12.31 3.24 15.79
C GLY A 74 13.53 2.54 15.20
N THR A 75 14.30 1.88 16.08
CA THR A 75 15.49 1.10 15.72
C THR A 75 15.19 -0.40 15.66
N GLY A 76 13.94 -0.81 15.91
CA GLY A 76 13.53 -2.19 15.91
C GLY A 76 13.44 -2.80 14.51
N LEU A 77 13.31 -4.12 14.48
CA LEU A 77 13.13 -4.86 13.24
C LEU A 77 11.66 -4.82 12.82
N THR A 78 11.39 -4.50 11.57
CA THR A 78 10.03 -4.40 11.01
C THR A 78 9.83 -5.47 9.94
N TYR A 79 8.71 -6.19 10.01
CA TYR A 79 8.39 -7.25 9.05
C TYR A 79 6.93 -7.18 8.63
N LEU A 80 6.74 -7.31 7.32
CA LEU A 80 5.44 -7.48 6.69
C LEU A 80 5.34 -8.91 6.14
N ARG A 81 4.14 -9.48 6.22
CA ARG A 81 3.81 -10.70 5.52
C ARG A 81 4.09 -10.48 4.03
N TRP A 82 4.98 -11.29 3.48
CA TRP A 82 5.22 -11.27 2.06
C TRP A 82 3.99 -11.81 1.33
N THR A 83 3.50 -11.02 0.38
CA THR A 83 2.50 -11.43 -0.61
C THR A 83 3.15 -11.32 -1.98
N ALA A 84 2.92 -12.31 -2.85
CA ALA A 84 3.34 -12.19 -4.24
C ALA A 84 2.78 -10.88 -4.84
N PRO A 85 3.57 -10.15 -5.65
CA PRO A 85 3.04 -9.00 -6.36
C PRO A 85 1.80 -9.41 -7.17
N PRO A 86 0.76 -8.57 -7.22
CA PRO A 86 -0.41 -8.85 -8.04
C PRO A 86 0.01 -8.87 -9.52
N SER A 87 -0.74 -9.60 -10.34
CA SER A 87 -0.53 -9.66 -11.79
C SER A 87 -1.33 -8.61 -12.56
N THR A 88 -2.15 -7.82 -11.86
CA THR A 88 -3.03 -6.79 -12.41
C THR A 88 -3.21 -5.65 -11.39
N ILE A 89 -3.79 -4.54 -11.84
CA ILE A 89 -4.17 -3.41 -10.97
C ILE A 89 -5.47 -3.69 -10.21
N PHE A 90 -6.31 -4.62 -10.69
CA PHE A 90 -7.59 -4.88 -10.05
C PHE A 90 -7.43 -5.50 -8.65
N GLY A 91 -8.30 -5.10 -7.72
CA GLY A 91 -8.16 -5.35 -6.28
C GLY A 91 -7.10 -4.47 -5.60
N SER A 92 -6.63 -3.40 -6.23
CA SER A 92 -5.59 -2.53 -5.67
C SER A 92 -6.10 -1.13 -5.35
N VAL A 93 -5.54 -0.57 -4.28
CA VAL A 93 -5.71 0.84 -3.88
C VAL A 93 -4.37 1.55 -3.99
N TYR A 94 -4.36 2.75 -4.55
CA TYR A 94 -3.18 3.61 -4.65
C TYR A 94 -3.44 4.95 -3.94
N VAL A 95 -2.54 5.35 -3.06
CA VAL A 95 -2.66 6.62 -2.30
C VAL A 95 -1.65 7.64 -2.81
N GLN A 96 -2.00 8.92 -2.72
CA GLN A 96 -1.14 10.00 -3.19
C GLN A 96 0.00 10.24 -2.20
N GLY A 97 1.19 9.72 -2.50
CA GLY A 97 2.35 9.79 -1.64
C GLY A 97 3.58 9.09 -2.23
N ILE A 98 4.71 9.25 -1.54
CA ILE A 98 5.97 8.56 -1.89
C ILE A 98 6.14 7.23 -1.15
N GLU A 99 5.41 7.08 -0.04
CA GLU A 99 5.34 5.90 0.81
C GLU A 99 3.89 5.77 1.29
N TYR A 100 3.44 4.54 1.52
CA TYR A 100 2.06 4.32 1.92
C TYR A 100 1.88 4.73 3.38
N GLN A 101 0.84 5.53 3.63
CA GLN A 101 0.37 5.86 4.96
C GLN A 101 -1.15 5.75 4.95
N GLY A 102 -1.73 5.04 5.92
CA GLY A 102 -3.18 4.80 5.96
C GLY A 102 -4.02 6.08 5.97
N ILE A 103 -3.48 7.17 6.55
CA ILE A 103 -4.13 8.49 6.58
C ILE A 103 -4.29 9.14 5.19
N LEU A 104 -3.66 8.59 4.15
CA LEU A 104 -3.76 9.07 2.77
C LEU A 104 -4.85 8.34 1.97
N GLU A 105 -5.42 7.25 2.50
CA GLU A 105 -6.62 6.64 1.92
C GLU A 105 -7.78 7.63 2.01
N GLY A 106 -8.63 7.68 0.99
CA GLY A 106 -9.73 8.63 0.95
C GLY A 106 -9.33 10.07 0.61
N ILE A 107 -8.03 10.37 0.45
CA ILE A 107 -7.52 11.68 0.02
C ILE A 107 -7.08 11.59 -1.45
N ALA A 108 -8.06 11.63 -2.37
CA ALA A 108 -7.84 11.38 -3.80
C ALA A 108 -7.12 10.05 -4.10
N SER A 109 -7.32 9.04 -3.25
CA SER A 109 -6.79 7.69 -3.51
C SER A 109 -7.53 7.04 -4.68
N TYR A 110 -6.82 6.29 -5.52
CA TYR A 110 -7.39 5.54 -6.64
C TYR A 110 -7.67 4.11 -6.26
N HIS A 111 -8.88 3.64 -6.57
CA HIS A 111 -9.37 2.30 -6.28
C HIS A 111 -9.71 1.61 -7.58
N PHE A 112 -9.19 0.39 -7.75
CA PHE A 112 -9.42 -0.46 -8.91
C PHE A 112 -10.08 -1.75 -8.44
N ASP A 113 -11.30 -1.69 -7.91
CA ASP A 113 -11.93 -2.86 -7.28
C ASP A 113 -12.18 -3.97 -8.34
N SER A 114 -12.61 -3.57 -9.55
CA SER A 114 -12.73 -4.46 -10.70
C SER A 114 -12.61 -3.70 -12.02
N GLU A 115 -12.66 -4.40 -13.16
CA GLU A 115 -12.72 -3.78 -14.50
C GLU A 115 -13.89 -2.80 -14.66
N GLU A 116 -15.00 -3.08 -13.96
CA GLU A 116 -16.25 -2.31 -14.05
C GLU A 116 -16.40 -1.31 -12.90
N ASP A 117 -15.58 -1.40 -11.85
CA ASP A 117 -15.60 -0.53 -10.68
C ASP A 117 -14.21 0.03 -10.37
N CYS A 118 -13.91 1.16 -11.02
CA CYS A 118 -12.71 1.96 -10.76
C CYS A 118 -13.15 3.37 -10.34
N TYR A 119 -12.53 3.95 -9.31
CA TYR A 119 -12.92 5.27 -8.81
C TYR A 119 -11.79 6.00 -8.07
N ILE A 120 -12.02 7.29 -7.85
CA ILE A 120 -11.26 8.13 -6.93
C ILE A 120 -12.08 8.25 -5.64
N SER A 121 -11.47 7.95 -4.50
CA SER A 121 -12.08 8.17 -3.19
C SER A 121 -11.67 9.52 -2.63
N TYR A 122 -12.68 10.26 -2.17
CA TYR A 122 -12.59 11.53 -1.45
C TYR A 122 -13.23 11.41 -0.04
N ALA A 123 -13.36 10.19 0.49
CA ALA A 123 -13.99 9.93 1.79
C ALA A 123 -13.38 10.75 2.95
N ASP A 124 -12.07 11.00 2.85
CA ASP A 124 -11.28 11.73 3.85
C ASP A 124 -10.68 13.02 3.27
N ALA A 125 -11.26 13.53 2.17
CA ALA A 125 -10.76 14.74 1.53
C ALA A 125 -10.75 15.94 2.51
N PRO A 126 -9.70 16.78 2.50
CA PRO A 126 -9.64 17.96 3.34
C PRO A 126 -10.86 18.86 3.14
N GLY A 127 -11.44 19.39 4.21
CA GLY A 127 -12.64 20.26 4.12
C GLY A 127 -12.43 21.55 3.32
N SER A 128 -11.19 21.91 2.99
CA SER A 128 -10.86 23.01 2.09
C SER A 128 -10.98 22.65 0.60
N TRP A 129 -11.13 21.36 0.26
CA TRP A 129 -11.33 20.91 -1.11
C TRP A 129 -12.80 21.03 -1.46
N LEU A 130 -13.12 22.05 -2.24
CA LEU A 130 -14.47 22.34 -2.69
C LEU A 130 -14.51 22.32 -4.21
N LEU A 131 -15.65 21.90 -4.74
CA LEU A 131 -16.02 22.12 -6.14
C LEU A 131 -16.28 23.62 -6.36
N ASP A 132 -16.41 24.03 -7.62
CA ASP A 132 -16.55 25.46 -7.95
C ASP A 132 -17.88 26.07 -7.47
N ASP A 133 -18.85 25.25 -7.06
CA ASP A 133 -20.10 25.68 -6.42
C ASP A 133 -19.99 25.82 -4.88
N GLY A 134 -18.83 25.49 -4.31
CA GLY A 134 -18.57 25.55 -2.88
C GLY A 134 -18.95 24.30 -2.09
N ASN A 135 -19.48 23.25 -2.71
CA ASN A 135 -19.74 21.97 -2.05
C ASN A 135 -18.49 21.08 -2.04
N PRO A 136 -18.36 20.15 -1.07
CA PRO A 136 -17.29 19.16 -1.09
C PRO A 136 -17.44 18.18 -2.27
N PRO A 137 -16.34 17.54 -2.73
CA PRO A 137 -16.43 16.48 -3.73
C PRO A 137 -17.24 15.28 -3.19
N PRO A 138 -17.85 14.47 -4.07
CA PRO A 138 -18.52 13.24 -3.65
C PRO A 138 -17.50 12.25 -3.08
N VAL A 139 -17.91 11.49 -2.05
CA VAL A 139 -17.08 10.47 -1.39
C VAL A 139 -16.44 9.49 -2.37
N LYS A 140 -17.18 9.07 -3.41
CA LYS A 140 -16.70 8.19 -4.48
C LYS A 140 -16.96 8.85 -5.83
N LYS A 141 -15.90 9.07 -6.60
CA LYS A 141 -15.98 9.63 -7.95
C LYS A 141 -15.55 8.57 -8.99
N PRO A 142 -16.48 8.04 -9.80
CA PRO A 142 -16.15 6.96 -10.73
C PRO A 142 -15.20 7.41 -11.84
N PHE A 143 -14.32 6.49 -12.23
CA PHE A 143 -13.66 6.55 -13.53
C PHE A 143 -14.64 6.03 -14.60
N GLU A 144 -14.70 6.74 -15.72
CA GLU A 144 -15.49 6.39 -16.89
C GLU A 144 -14.57 5.94 -18.02
N GLN A 145 -15.06 5.06 -18.90
CA GLN A 145 -14.33 4.59 -20.09
C GLN A 145 -12.98 3.92 -19.75
N CYS A 146 -12.94 3.21 -18.62
CA CYS A 146 -11.77 2.51 -18.11
C CYS A 146 -11.22 1.50 -19.13
N ARG A 147 -9.91 1.54 -19.36
CA ARG A 147 -9.18 0.57 -20.19
C ARG A 147 -7.84 0.25 -19.54
N TYR A 148 -7.58 -1.02 -19.31
CA TYR A 148 -6.28 -1.50 -18.83
C TYR A 148 -5.57 -2.33 -19.90
N HIS A 149 -4.32 -1.98 -20.18
CA HIS A 149 -3.44 -2.64 -21.14
C HIS A 149 -2.33 -3.37 -20.37
N ALA A 150 -2.48 -4.68 -20.19
CA ALA A 150 -1.59 -5.49 -19.36
C ALA A 150 -0.13 -5.50 -19.87
N GLU A 151 0.08 -5.52 -21.19
CA GLU A 151 1.43 -5.56 -21.79
C GLU A 151 2.26 -4.32 -21.45
N SER A 152 1.64 -3.14 -21.52
CA SER A 152 2.30 -1.87 -21.19
C SER A 152 2.13 -1.46 -19.73
N ARG A 153 1.31 -2.19 -18.96
CA ARG A 153 0.83 -1.82 -17.61
C ARG A 153 0.30 -0.38 -17.60
N THR A 154 -0.55 -0.07 -18.56
CA THR A 154 -1.13 1.26 -18.71
C THR A 154 -2.63 1.22 -18.47
N PHE A 155 -3.14 2.13 -17.65
CA PHE A 155 -4.56 2.35 -17.49
C PHE A 155 -4.94 3.71 -18.05
N SER A 156 -6.06 3.79 -18.77
CA SER A 156 -6.65 5.06 -19.19
C SER A 156 -8.12 5.13 -18.79
N ALA A 157 -8.56 6.33 -18.44
CA ALA A 157 -9.94 6.62 -18.07
C ALA A 157 -10.23 8.11 -18.15
N THR A 158 -11.50 8.45 -17.95
CA THR A 158 -11.98 9.83 -17.83
C THR A 158 -12.75 10.03 -16.53
N VAL A 159 -12.86 11.27 -16.07
CA VAL A 159 -13.72 11.66 -14.95
C VAL A 159 -14.46 12.93 -15.34
N ARG A 160 -15.79 12.90 -15.31
CA ARG A 160 -16.63 14.08 -15.58
C ARG A 160 -17.01 14.77 -14.29
N TRP A 161 -16.95 16.10 -14.25
CA TRP A 161 -17.30 16.91 -13.09
C TRP A 161 -18.50 17.79 -13.38
N GLU A 162 -19.55 17.60 -12.57
CA GLU A 162 -20.70 18.49 -12.51
C GLU A 162 -21.17 18.56 -11.05
N PRO A 163 -20.99 19.70 -10.36
CA PRO A 163 -20.31 20.92 -10.83
C PRO A 163 -18.80 20.72 -11.08
N THR A 164 -18.17 21.67 -11.75
CA THR A 164 -16.74 21.59 -12.11
C THR A 164 -15.84 21.57 -10.88
N PHE A 165 -14.66 20.95 -11.03
CA PHE A 165 -13.63 20.96 -9.99
C PHE A 165 -12.39 21.69 -10.51
N ASN A 166 -12.02 22.79 -9.85
CA ASN A 166 -10.92 23.65 -10.27
C ASN A 166 -11.09 24.14 -11.72
N ARG A 167 -12.31 24.54 -12.09
CA ARG A 167 -12.75 24.99 -13.43
C ARG A 167 -12.72 23.94 -14.53
N ALA A 168 -12.42 22.69 -14.20
CA ALA A 168 -12.42 21.59 -15.14
C ALA A 168 -13.72 20.78 -15.07
N ALA A 169 -14.29 20.49 -16.23
CA ALA A 169 -15.49 19.65 -16.39
C ALA A 169 -15.15 18.20 -16.77
N LEU A 170 -13.94 17.98 -17.30
CA LEU A 170 -13.47 16.66 -17.71
C LEU A 170 -11.99 16.52 -17.34
N TRP A 171 -11.64 15.38 -16.78
CA TRP A 171 -10.27 14.95 -16.58
C TRP A 171 -10.03 13.69 -17.40
N GLU A 172 -8.94 13.66 -18.18
CA GLU A 172 -8.44 12.47 -18.84
C GLU A 172 -7.19 11.97 -18.12
N TYR A 173 -7.16 10.68 -17.82
CA TYR A 173 -6.09 10.02 -17.10
C TYR A 173 -5.40 8.98 -17.97
N GLU A 174 -4.08 8.91 -17.81
CA GLU A 174 -3.24 7.81 -18.23
C GLU A 174 -2.26 7.52 -17.09
N PHE A 175 -2.22 6.28 -16.61
CA PHE A 175 -1.28 5.81 -15.60
C PHE A 175 -0.40 4.73 -16.20
N THR A 176 0.89 4.74 -15.85
CA THR A 176 1.78 3.60 -16.08
C THR A 176 2.21 3.04 -14.73
N PHE A 177 2.09 1.73 -14.55
CA PHE A 177 2.44 1.06 -13.28
C PHE A 177 3.82 0.40 -13.34
N SER A 178 4.48 0.31 -12.18
CA SER A 178 5.68 -0.51 -12.02
C SER A 178 5.38 -1.99 -12.30
N GLU A 179 6.42 -2.76 -12.61
CA GLU A 179 6.30 -4.20 -12.93
C GLU A 179 5.67 -5.02 -11.80
N ASP A 180 5.95 -4.64 -10.55
CA ASP A 180 5.40 -5.25 -9.34
C ASP A 180 4.08 -4.60 -8.88
N PHE A 181 3.56 -3.64 -9.67
CA PHE A 181 2.38 -2.83 -9.38
C PHE A 181 2.43 -2.06 -8.05
N SER A 182 3.59 -1.93 -7.41
CA SER A 182 3.73 -1.24 -6.12
C SER A 182 3.51 0.27 -6.21
N ARG A 183 3.55 0.85 -7.41
CA ARG A 183 3.42 2.30 -7.62
C ARG A 183 3.02 2.66 -9.05
N ILE A 184 2.54 3.88 -9.21
CA ILE A 184 2.44 4.55 -10.50
C ILE A 184 3.81 5.16 -10.80
N THR A 185 4.37 4.88 -11.96
CA THR A 185 5.72 5.32 -12.39
C THR A 185 5.69 6.36 -13.48
N GLY A 186 4.52 6.64 -14.07
CA GLY A 186 4.40 7.57 -15.17
C GLY A 186 2.95 7.80 -15.61
N GLY A 187 2.80 8.62 -16.64
CA GLY A 187 1.52 8.95 -17.25
C GLY A 187 1.14 10.42 -17.08
N THR A 188 -0.10 10.76 -17.41
CA THR A 188 -0.58 12.14 -17.40
C THR A 188 -2.01 12.28 -16.86
N PHE A 189 -2.27 13.46 -16.32
CA PHE A 189 -3.59 13.95 -15.96
C PHE A 189 -3.85 15.22 -16.77
N LYS A 190 -4.91 15.23 -17.58
CA LYS A 190 -5.25 16.34 -18.48
C LYS A 190 -6.64 16.88 -18.15
N PRO A 191 -6.74 18.06 -17.51
CA PRO A 191 -8.02 18.71 -17.28
C PRO A 191 -8.49 19.50 -18.50
N PHE A 192 -9.79 19.55 -18.70
CA PHE A 192 -10.48 20.32 -19.74
C PHE A 192 -11.62 21.13 -19.14
N GLY A 193 -11.77 22.37 -19.59
CA GLY A 193 -12.87 23.26 -19.21
C GLY A 193 -14.22 22.82 -19.80
N VAL A 194 -15.29 23.51 -19.40
CA VAL A 194 -16.67 23.26 -19.90
C VAL A 194 -16.76 23.43 -21.43
N ASP A 195 -15.94 24.32 -22.00
CA ASP A 195 -15.84 24.58 -23.43
C ASP A 195 -14.92 23.58 -24.18
N GLY A 196 -14.35 22.59 -23.47
CA GLY A 196 -13.38 21.65 -24.00
C GLY A 196 -11.96 22.21 -24.13
N SER A 197 -11.70 23.41 -23.61
CA SER A 197 -10.34 23.98 -23.62
C SER A 197 -9.40 23.16 -22.73
N ALA A 198 -8.25 22.77 -23.28
CA ALA A 198 -7.23 22.06 -22.52
C ALA A 198 -6.58 22.97 -21.48
N MET A 199 -6.50 22.49 -20.24
CA MET A 199 -5.83 23.16 -19.14
C MET A 199 -4.42 22.56 -18.94
N ARG A 200 -3.66 23.10 -17.99
CA ARG A 200 -2.30 22.61 -17.71
C ARG A 200 -2.36 21.15 -17.22
N ALA A 201 -1.73 20.26 -17.99
CA ALA A 201 -1.58 18.87 -17.62
C ALA A 201 -0.63 18.71 -16.42
N MET A 202 -0.91 17.72 -15.57
CA MET A 202 0.02 17.22 -14.55
C MET A 202 0.60 15.88 -15.00
N VAL A 203 1.78 15.57 -14.49
CA VAL A 203 2.51 14.33 -14.79
C VAL A 203 2.58 13.47 -13.55
N PHE A 204 2.51 12.16 -13.73
CA PHE A 204 2.85 11.20 -12.69
C PHE A 204 4.34 10.88 -12.75
N GLY A 205 4.99 10.86 -11.60
CA GLY A 205 6.41 10.51 -11.46
C GLY A 205 6.59 9.20 -10.71
N ASP A 206 7.77 8.58 -10.83
CA ASP A 206 8.13 7.39 -10.04
C ASP A 206 8.52 7.79 -8.61
N PRO A 207 7.76 7.36 -7.56
CA PRO A 207 8.12 7.59 -6.17
C PRO A 207 9.55 7.20 -5.78
N ALA A 208 10.09 6.17 -6.46
CA ALA A 208 11.43 5.65 -6.22
C ALA A 208 12.54 6.44 -6.94
N SER A 209 12.21 7.42 -7.79
CA SER A 209 13.20 8.23 -8.49
C SER A 209 13.99 9.10 -7.52
N GLN A 210 15.32 9.06 -7.63
CA GLN A 210 16.22 9.98 -6.92
C GLN A 210 16.13 11.41 -7.43
N ILE A 211 15.70 11.60 -8.68
CA ILE A 211 15.51 12.91 -9.30
C ILE A 211 14.02 13.14 -9.44
N ARG A 212 13.48 13.97 -8.54
CA ARG A 212 12.07 14.34 -8.53
C ARG A 212 11.88 15.64 -9.28
N ARG A 213 10.97 15.67 -10.25
CA ARG A 213 10.64 16.93 -10.91
C ARG A 213 9.63 17.69 -10.06
N LEU A 214 9.73 19.01 -10.08
CA LEU A 214 8.71 19.88 -9.51
C LEU A 214 7.38 19.58 -10.21
N MET A 215 6.31 19.44 -9.42
CA MET A 215 4.92 19.23 -9.87
C MET A 215 4.58 17.81 -10.38
N GLU A 216 5.38 16.79 -10.06
CA GLU A 216 5.00 15.39 -10.26
C GLU A 216 4.07 14.89 -9.14
N MET A 217 3.00 14.20 -9.53
CA MET A 217 2.16 13.46 -8.60
C MET A 217 2.73 12.05 -8.41
N HIS A 218 2.76 11.60 -7.15
CA HIS A 218 3.33 10.32 -6.77
C HIS A 218 2.26 9.46 -6.12
N TYR A 219 2.20 8.18 -6.50
CA TYR A 219 1.21 7.25 -5.97
C TYR A 219 1.85 5.90 -5.69
N VAL A 220 1.52 5.34 -4.53
CA VAL A 220 2.01 4.04 -4.06
C VAL A 220 0.84 3.15 -3.67
N ARG A 221 0.98 1.85 -3.93
CA ARG A 221 -0.05 0.87 -3.65
C ARG A 221 -0.15 0.61 -2.16
N LYS A 222 -1.38 0.48 -1.66
CA LYS A 222 -1.66 -0.13 -0.37
C LYS A 222 -1.02 -1.52 -0.30
N PRO A 223 -0.23 -1.83 0.74
CA PRO A 223 0.35 -3.16 0.91
C PRO A 223 -0.72 -4.26 0.82
N GLY A 224 -0.47 -5.28 0.00
CA GLY A 224 -1.48 -6.33 -0.29
C GLY A 224 -1.95 -7.06 0.96
N ALA A 225 -1.10 -7.17 1.97
CA ALA A 225 -1.50 -7.81 3.21
C ALA A 225 -2.47 -6.92 4.06
N LEU A 226 -2.56 -5.60 3.85
CA LEU A 226 -3.63 -4.75 4.45
C LEU A 226 -4.96 -4.91 3.70
N MET A 227 -4.93 -5.19 2.40
CA MET A 227 -6.14 -5.47 1.62
C MET A 227 -6.78 -6.79 2.09
N ALA A 228 -5.98 -7.85 2.24
CA ALA A 228 -6.46 -9.17 2.67
C ALA A 228 -7.12 -9.16 4.07
N ALA A 229 -6.65 -8.29 4.97
CA ALA A 229 -7.24 -8.10 6.29
C ALA A 229 -8.67 -7.53 6.22
N GLN A 230 -8.89 -6.54 5.33
CA GLN A 230 -10.21 -5.92 5.14
C GLN A 230 -11.20 -6.90 4.52
N ASP A 231 -10.78 -7.68 3.51
CA ASP A 231 -11.63 -8.70 2.88
C ASP A 231 -12.06 -9.76 3.89
N LEU A 232 -11.14 -10.21 4.77
CA LEU A 232 -11.45 -11.17 5.82
C LEU A 232 -12.45 -10.61 6.83
N LEU A 233 -12.26 -9.37 7.28
CA LEU A 233 -13.19 -8.71 8.20
C LEU A 233 -14.57 -8.50 7.58
N ALA A 234 -14.64 -8.11 6.32
CA ALA A 234 -15.89 -7.96 5.59
C ALA A 234 -16.62 -9.31 5.44
N LEU A 235 -15.89 -10.38 5.10
CA LEU A 235 -16.43 -11.73 5.01
C LEU A 235 -16.99 -12.22 6.36
N LEU A 236 -16.23 -12.03 7.44
CA LEU A 236 -16.68 -12.41 8.79
C LEU A 236 -17.91 -11.62 9.23
N SER A 237 -17.96 -10.33 8.91
CA SER A 237 -19.13 -9.48 9.22
C SER A 237 -20.38 -9.89 8.43
N SER A 238 -20.23 -10.50 7.26
CA SER A 238 -21.34 -10.99 6.43
C SER A 238 -21.88 -12.37 6.82
N ILE A 239 -21.20 -13.07 7.75
CA ILE A 239 -21.61 -14.41 8.23
C ILE A 239 -22.53 -14.30 9.47
N ASP A 240 -22.55 -13.13 10.12
CA ASP A 240 -23.35 -12.85 11.32
C ASP A 240 -24.72 -12.18 11.03
N ASP A 241 -25.09 -12.03 9.75
CA ASP A 241 -26.41 -11.57 9.25
C ASP A 241 -27.21 -12.72 8.59
#